data_AF-A0A558J0Z2-F1
#
_entry.id   AF-A0A558J0Z2-F1
#
_cell.length_a   1.000
_cell.length_b   1.000
_cell.length_c   1.000
_cell.angle_alpha   90.00
_cell.angle_beta   90.00
_cell.angle_gamma   90.00
#
_symmetry.space_group_name_H-M   'P 1'
#
loop_
_entity.id
_entity.type
_entity.pdbx_description
1 polymer ?
#
loop_
_entity_poly.entity_id
_entity_poly.type
_entity_poly.pdbx_seq_one_letter_code
_entity_poly.pdbx_strand_id
1 'polypeptide(L)'
;MQQTDGQLAQAGETLVKHYLDNPFTRSSVIGEACVRLSWDSTHPKYPERETLLRYVAAAQALVIDTQQHINRQTSRKRSRSAASEYAMRIHLAGRVRQQALHALTNQNEKTNDH
;
A
#
# COMPACT_ATOMS: atom_id res chain seq x y z
N MET A 1 -7.84 -22.10 -14.12
CA MET A 1 -7.75 -21.02 -13.11
C MET A 1 -6.60 -20.03 -13.41
N GLN A 2 -6.31 -19.64 -14.66
CA GLN A 2 -5.15 -18.77 -14.97
C GLN A 2 -5.51 -17.35 -15.46
N GLN A 3 -6.78 -17.04 -15.71
CA GLN A 3 -7.20 -15.73 -16.24
C GLN A 3 -7.40 -14.66 -15.15
N THR A 4 -7.73 -15.08 -13.93
CA THR A 4 -7.99 -14.18 -12.79
C THR A 4 -6.71 -13.53 -12.25
N ASP A 5 -5.59 -14.25 -12.22
CA ASP A 5 -4.33 -13.74 -11.66
C ASP A 5 -3.69 -12.65 -12.56
N GLY A 6 -3.78 -12.79 -13.89
CA GLY A 6 -3.27 -11.80 -14.83
C GLY A 6 -4.03 -10.48 -14.78
N GLN A 7 -5.36 -10.51 -14.61
CA GLN A 7 -6.19 -9.31 -14.48
C GLN A 7 -5.95 -8.60 -13.14
N LEU A 8 -5.76 -9.35 -12.05
CA LEU A 8 -5.42 -8.79 -10.75
C LEU A 8 -4.04 -8.12 -10.75
N ALA A 9 -3.04 -8.73 -11.40
CA ALA A 9 -1.71 -8.14 -11.57
C ALA A 9 -1.76 -6.83 -12.37
N GLN A 10 -2.48 -6.81 -13.49
CA GLN A 10 -2.61 -5.63 -14.35
C GLN A 10 -3.40 -4.49 -13.68
N ALA A 11 -4.46 -4.81 -12.93
CA ALA A 11 -5.21 -3.85 -12.12
C ALA A 11 -4.33 -3.27 -11.00
N GLY A 12 -3.49 -4.11 -10.38
CA GLY A 12 -2.51 -3.70 -9.38
C GLY A 12 -1.49 -2.70 -9.93
N GLU A 13 -0.88 -2.98 -11.08
CA GLU A 13 0.08 -2.08 -11.73
C GLU A 13 -0.56 -0.74 -12.12
N THR A 14 -1.80 -0.78 -12.62
CA THR A 14 -2.57 0.43 -12.96
C THR A 14 -2.83 1.29 -11.73
N LEU A 15 -3.23 0.69 -10.61
CA LEU A 15 -3.46 1.41 -9.35
C LEU A 15 -2.16 1.98 -8.76
N VAL A 16 -1.05 1.24 -8.83
CA VAL A 16 0.26 1.74 -8.39
C VAL A 16 0.66 2.97 -9.21
N LYS A 17 0.51 2.92 -10.54
CA LYS A 17 0.77 4.08 -11.41
C LYS A 17 -0.10 5.27 -11.05
N HIS A 18 -1.41 5.05 -10.86
CA HIS A 18 -2.32 6.11 -10.42
C HIS A 18 -1.84 6.80 -9.13
N TYR A 19 -1.38 6.05 -8.13
CA TYR A 19 -0.89 6.62 -6.87
C TYR A 19 0.52 7.22 -6.95
N LEU A 20 1.32 6.87 -7.96
CA LEU A 20 2.55 7.58 -8.28
C LEU A 20 2.23 8.96 -8.87
N ASP A 21 1.24 9.03 -9.77
CA ASP A 21 0.82 10.26 -10.43
C ASP A 21 0.02 11.19 -9.49
N ASN A 22 -0.60 10.64 -8.43
CA ASN A 22 -1.51 11.36 -7.52
C ASN A 22 -1.07 11.27 -6.03
N PRO A 23 -0.04 12.02 -5.60
CA PRO A 23 0.54 11.90 -4.26
C PRO A 23 -0.40 12.32 -3.12
N PHE A 24 -1.32 13.26 -3.35
CA PHE A 24 -2.34 13.65 -2.37
C PHE A 24 -3.33 12.51 -2.11
N THR A 25 -3.88 11.93 -3.17
CA THR A 25 -4.78 10.77 -3.09
C THR A 25 -4.09 9.59 -2.41
N ARG A 26 -2.83 9.31 -2.79
CA ARG A 26 -2.01 8.28 -2.14
C ARG A 26 -1.92 8.52 -0.62
N SER A 27 -1.61 9.74 -0.21
CA SER A 27 -1.44 10.08 1.21
C SER A 27 -2.75 9.93 1.99
N SER A 28 -3.88 10.33 1.39
CA SER A 28 -5.22 10.12 1.96
C SER A 28 -5.51 8.62 2.17
N VAL A 29 -5.24 7.79 1.15
CA VAL A 29 -5.45 6.33 1.22
C VAL A 29 -4.55 5.68 2.27
N ILE A 30 -3.29 6.11 2.41
CA ILE A 30 -2.40 5.64 3.48
C ILE A 30 -2.93 6.04 4.86
N GLY A 31 -3.42 7.27 5.02
CA GLY A 31 -4.03 7.73 6.27
C GLY A 31 -5.26 6.91 6.65
N GLU A 32 -6.14 6.67 5.69
CA GLU A 32 -7.31 5.81 5.86
C GLU A 32 -6.91 4.38 6.26
N ALA A 33 -5.93 3.80 5.58
CA ALA A 33 -5.44 2.45 5.86
C ALA A 33 -4.92 2.30 7.29
N CYS A 34 -4.20 3.31 7.80
CA CYS A 34 -3.70 3.31 9.19
C CYS A 34 -4.83 3.24 10.22
N VAL A 35 -5.98 3.86 9.93
CA VAL A 35 -7.15 3.82 10.81
C VAL A 35 -7.90 2.50 10.64
N ARG A 36 -8.29 2.15 9.42
CA ARG A 36 -9.22 1.03 9.20
C ARG A 36 -8.59 -0.34 9.43
N LEU A 37 -7.29 -0.51 9.15
CA LEU A 37 -6.58 -1.76 9.43
C LEU A 37 -6.30 -1.99 10.92
N SER A 38 -6.50 -0.97 11.77
CA SER A 38 -6.41 -1.12 13.22
C SER A 38 -7.69 -1.68 13.86
N TRP A 39 -8.79 -1.72 13.10
CA TRP A 39 -10.05 -2.26 13.59
C TRP A 39 -10.07 -3.79 13.55
N ASP A 40 -10.96 -4.38 14.34
CA ASP A 40 -11.26 -5.80 14.23
C ASP A 40 -11.83 -6.13 12.85
N SER A 41 -11.48 -7.30 12.32
CA SER A 41 -11.97 -7.79 11.03
C SER A 41 -13.49 -7.96 10.95
N THR A 42 -14.18 -8.09 12.10
CA THR A 42 -15.65 -8.15 12.17
C THR A 42 -16.30 -6.77 12.23
N HIS A 43 -15.52 -5.69 12.29
CA HIS A 43 -16.05 -4.35 12.34
C HIS A 43 -16.81 -4.02 11.04
N PRO A 44 -18.02 -3.41 11.09
CA PRO A 44 -18.85 -3.19 9.89
C PRO A 44 -18.21 -2.25 8.86
N LYS A 45 -17.20 -1.47 9.27
CA LYS A 45 -16.44 -0.60 8.37
C LYS A 45 -15.04 -1.15 8.06
N TYR A 46 -14.76 -2.40 8.41
CA TYR A 46 -13.49 -3.03 8.07
C TYR A 46 -13.33 -3.07 6.54
N PRO A 47 -12.12 -2.83 6.01
CA PRO A 47 -11.93 -2.71 4.56
C PRO A 47 -12.31 -3.98 3.80
N GLU A 48 -13.09 -3.80 2.75
CA GLU A 48 -13.38 -4.85 1.78
C GLU A 48 -12.19 -5.10 0.84
N ARG A 49 -12.22 -6.23 0.13
CA ARG A 49 -11.17 -6.69 -0.78
C ARG A 49 -10.66 -5.60 -1.73
N GLU A 50 -11.54 -4.86 -2.39
CA GLU A 50 -11.14 -3.78 -3.31
C GLU A 50 -10.39 -2.66 -2.59
N THR A 51 -10.85 -2.29 -1.40
CA THR A 51 -10.22 -1.25 -0.57
C THR A 51 -8.85 -1.71 -0.07
N LEU A 52 -8.72 -2.99 0.31
CA LEU A 52 -7.44 -3.59 0.69
C LEU A 52 -6.43 -3.59 -0.47
N LEU A 53 -6.87 -3.90 -1.70
CA LEU A 53 -6.02 -3.80 -2.89
C LEU A 53 -5.54 -2.37 -3.14
N ARG A 54 -6.39 -1.36 -2.92
CA ARG A 54 -6.00 0.05 -2.99
C ARG A 54 -4.94 0.40 -1.94
N TYR A 55 -5.04 -0.13 -0.72
CA TYR A 55 -4.04 0.09 0.33
C TYR A 55 -2.68 -0.52 -0.05
N VAL A 56 -2.68 -1.74 -0.60
CA VAL A 56 -1.45 -2.38 -1.12
C VAL A 56 -0.82 -1.54 -2.21
N ALA A 57 -1.60 -1.09 -3.20
CA ALA A 57 -1.10 -0.28 -4.30
C ALA A 57 -0.57 1.09 -3.84
N ALA A 58 -1.27 1.78 -2.95
CA ALA A 58 -0.84 3.06 -2.40
C ALA A 58 0.46 2.94 -1.59
N ALA A 59 0.60 1.87 -0.81
CA ALA A 59 1.81 1.57 -0.06
C ALA A 59 2.99 1.25 -0.99
N GLN A 60 2.78 0.46 -2.03
CA GLN A 60 3.80 0.18 -3.03
C GLN A 60 4.24 1.44 -3.78
N ALA A 61 3.31 2.30 -4.18
CA ALA A 61 3.62 3.60 -4.78
C ALA A 61 4.45 4.49 -3.85
N LEU A 62 4.14 4.52 -2.54
CA LEU A 62 4.90 5.29 -1.56
C LEU A 62 6.35 4.80 -1.41
N VAL A 63 6.57 3.48 -1.45
CA VAL A 63 7.93 2.91 -1.43
C VAL A 63 8.70 3.29 -2.70
N ILE A 64 8.08 3.13 -3.87
CA ILE A 64 8.71 3.46 -5.16
C ILE A 64 9.10 4.94 -5.20
N ASP A 65 8.16 5.83 -4.87
CA ASP A 65 8.39 7.28 -4.83
C ASP A 65 9.51 7.65 -3.85
N THR A 66 9.48 7.09 -2.64
CA THR A 66 10.51 7.34 -1.63
C THR A 66 11.89 6.84 -2.08
N GLN A 67 11.97 5.68 -2.73
CA GLN A 67 13.22 5.14 -3.26
C GLN A 67 13.75 5.99 -4.42
N GLN A 68 12.87 6.46 -5.32
CA GLN A 68 13.27 7.38 -6.39
C GLN A 68 13.81 8.70 -5.83
N HIS A 69 13.17 9.24 -4.78
CA HIS A 69 13.67 10.40 -4.07
C HIS A 69 15.04 10.15 -3.44
N ILE A 70 15.24 9.00 -2.79
CA ILE A 70 16.55 8.60 -2.25
C ILE A 70 17.61 8.58 -3.37
N ASN A 71 17.32 7.93 -4.49
CA ASN A 71 18.26 7.76 -5.60
C ASN A 71 18.61 9.09 -6.30
N ARG A 72 17.65 10.01 -6.43
CA ARG A 72 17.89 11.37 -6.95
C ARG A 72 18.72 12.20 -5.97
N GLN A 73 18.55 11.98 -4.67
CA GLN A 73 19.20 12.74 -3.60
C GLN A 73 20.58 12.20 -3.22
N THR A 74 20.91 10.93 -3.43
CA THR A 74 22.30 10.42 -3.25
C THR A 74 23.32 11.13 -4.13
N SER A 75 22.87 11.81 -5.19
CA SER A 75 23.69 12.70 -6.02
C SER A 75 23.97 14.09 -5.38
N ARG A 76 23.26 14.48 -4.32
CA ARG A 76 23.36 15.80 -3.65
C ARG A 76 23.58 15.59 -2.14
N LYS A 77 24.69 16.09 -1.56
CA LYS A 77 25.07 15.93 -0.14
C LYS A 77 23.86 16.13 0.82
N ARG A 78 23.62 15.19 1.74
CA ARG A 78 22.38 15.09 2.53
C ARG A 78 22.50 15.56 3.99
N SER A 79 21.40 16.09 4.53
CA SER A 79 21.13 16.20 5.98
C SER A 79 20.66 14.86 6.57
N ARG A 80 21.05 14.56 7.82
CA ARG A 80 20.58 13.38 8.58
C ARG A 80 19.05 13.34 8.74
N SER A 81 18.38 14.49 8.78
CA SER A 81 16.93 14.59 8.97
C SER A 81 16.13 13.95 7.83
N ALA A 82 16.54 14.19 6.58
CA ALA A 82 15.87 13.64 5.40
C ALA A 82 15.96 12.11 5.36
N ALA A 83 17.09 11.53 5.79
CA ALA A 83 17.26 10.07 5.82
C ALA A 83 16.28 9.39 6.80
N SER A 84 16.10 9.99 7.99
CA SER A 84 15.14 9.49 8.99
C SER A 84 13.70 9.55 8.48
N GLU A 85 13.33 10.65 7.82
CA GLU A 85 12.00 10.81 7.24
C GLU A 85 11.70 9.74 6.17
N TYR A 86 12.64 9.49 5.25
CA TYR A 86 12.45 8.47 4.23
C TYR A 86 12.38 7.06 4.81
N ALA A 87 13.18 6.75 5.84
CA ALA A 87 13.09 5.48 6.54
C ALA A 87 11.71 5.29 7.20
N MET A 88 11.18 6.34 7.84
CA MET A 88 9.83 6.31 8.42
C MET A 88 8.75 6.08 7.36
N ARG A 89 8.83 6.76 6.20
CA ARG A 89 7.89 6.57 5.09
C ARG A 89 7.90 5.13 4.56
N ILE A 90 9.09 4.54 4.37
CA ILE A 90 9.24 3.15 3.93
C ILE A 90 8.68 2.19 4.98
N HIS A 91 9.00 2.39 6.25
CA HIS A 91 8.51 1.55 7.34
C HIS A 91 6.98 1.58 7.43
N LEU A 92 6.38 2.77 7.39
CA LEU A 92 4.93 2.95 7.40
C LEU A 92 4.26 2.21 6.22
N ALA A 93 4.78 2.42 5.02
CA ALA A 93 4.28 1.76 3.81
C ALA A 93 4.38 0.23 3.92
N GLY A 94 5.50 -0.28 4.42
CA GLY A 94 5.71 -1.71 4.65
C GLY A 94 4.67 -2.31 5.58
N ARG A 95 4.40 -1.66 6.72
CA ARG A 95 3.38 -2.10 7.68
C ARG A 95 1.98 -2.11 7.07
N VAL A 96 1.57 -1.02 6.41
CA VAL A 96 0.25 -0.94 5.74
C VAL A 96 0.09 -2.06 4.71
N ARG A 97 1.10 -2.28 3.88
CA ARG A 97 1.09 -3.34 2.87
C ARG A 97 0.96 -4.72 3.50
N GLN A 98 1.73 -5.02 4.55
CA GLN A 98 1.68 -6.31 5.23
C GLN A 98 0.31 -6.57 5.86
N GLN A 99 -0.25 -5.59 6.57
CA GLN A 99 -1.57 -5.71 7.18
C GLN A 99 -2.66 -5.89 6.13
N ALA A 100 -2.61 -5.14 5.03
CA ALA A 100 -3.60 -5.27 3.96
C ALA A 100 -3.51 -6.62 3.22
N LEU A 101 -2.29 -7.13 2.96
CA LEU A 101 -2.10 -8.46 2.37
C LEU A 101 -2.60 -9.58 3.28
N HIS A 102 -2.29 -9.49 4.57
CA HIS A 102 -2.80 -10.46 5.55
C HIS A 102 -4.33 -10.46 5.60
N ALA A 103 -4.95 -9.28 5.60
CA ALA A 103 -6.41 -9.15 5.54
C ALA A 103 -7.01 -9.74 4.24
N LEU A 104 -6.34 -9.58 3.10
CA LEU A 104 -6.76 -10.18 1.82
C LEU A 104 -6.70 -11.71 1.87
N THR A 105 -5.64 -12.28 2.43
CA THR A 105 -5.51 -13.74 2.59
C THR A 105 -6.64 -14.29 3.47
N ASN A 106 -6.90 -13.67 4.62
CA ASN A 106 -7.94 -14.12 5.53
C ASN A 106 -9.36 -13.99 4.93
N GLN A 107 -9.58 -13.03 4.02
CA GLN A 107 -10.85 -12.93 3.29
C GLN A 107 -10.99 -14.03 2.23
N ASN A 108 -9.92 -14.36 1.50
CA ASN A 108 -9.95 -15.45 0.51
C ASN A 108 -10.21 -16.80 1.18
N GLU A 109 -9.66 -17.05 2.38
CA GLU A 109 -9.92 -18.28 3.15
C GLU A 109 -11.40 -18.42 3.53
N LYS A 110 -12.03 -17.34 4.04
CA LYS A 110 -13.46 -17.32 4.37
C LYS A 110 -14.39 -17.54 3.17
N THR A 111 -13.92 -17.28 1.96
CA THR A 111 -14.72 -17.40 0.73
C THR A 111 -14.61 -18.79 0.09
N ASN A 112 -13.60 -19.59 0.46
CA ASN A 112 -13.37 -20.93 -0.09
C ASN A 112 -14.00 -22.06 0.76
N ASP A 113 -14.52 -21.76 1.94
CA ASP A 113 -15.20 -22.72 2.84
C ASP A 113 -16.73 -22.84 2.58
N HIS A 114 -17.20 -22.37 1.42
CA HIS A 114 -18.60 -22.46 0.96
C HIS A 114 -18.67 -23.04 -0.44
#